data_AF-A0A1Q7J4E4-F1
#
_entry.id   AF-A0A1Q7J4E4-F1
#
_cell.length_a   1.000
_cell.length_b   1.000
_cell.length_c   1.000
_cell.angle_alpha   90.00
_cell.angle_beta   90.00
_cell.angle_gamma   90.00
#
_symmetry.space_group_name_H-M   'P 1'
#
loop_
_entity.id
_entity.type
_entity.pdbx_description
1 polymer ?
#
loop_
_entity_poly.entity_id
_entity_poly.type
_entity_poly.pdbx_seq_one_letter_code
_entity_poly.pdbx_strand_id
1 'polypeptide(L)'
;MTRGAGGVPIPCAEDPLGTCHNRWHPDIPEVAQASAGDTVIFETRDAFDNPFNRSSTRATVAGANLNLIHPLTGPLHVRGARRGDVLAVTMIDVGPGPDNFGYTVAVPGFGFLRDVFTDPAIVHWELGAPPINGTRYATSRDLPGVRLPLHGFAGTIGVELGLPEIEAAFAREEELRAKQGFVLPPEPTDAVPARLCGPMGREKDRCLRTIPPRENGGNTDVKQMVKGTTLLFPCFIDGCGLSIGDVHWAQGDGEVSGTAIEMNAVVTVKVDVRKHQAAAFGNWPRFESTVAGVLKDLDPEHFVATMGIPVKPAGVVMAPELWIDVNSNHLLRPLRNESEDVTLAARDALLKMIALLSGPTSPAPRPLTAEQAYLLCSVACDLHISNLVDVPNYVVSNFLQLDVFEEP
;
A
#
# COMPACT_ATOMS: atom_id res chain seq x y z
N MET A 1 -14.96 -11.96 13.40
CA MET A 1 -14.95 -10.88 14.41
C MET A 1 -13.52 -10.65 14.91
N THR A 2 -12.89 -9.58 14.45
CA THR A 2 -11.44 -9.34 14.48
C THR A 2 -10.96 -8.35 15.55
N ARG A 3 -11.80 -7.92 16.50
CA ARG A 3 -11.36 -7.07 17.64
C ARG A 3 -11.81 -7.65 18.99
N GLY A 4 -10.92 -7.56 19.98
CA GLY A 4 -11.18 -7.89 21.38
C GLY A 4 -11.81 -6.73 22.18
N ALA A 5 -11.86 -6.85 23.51
CA ALA A 5 -12.37 -5.78 24.37
C ALA A 5 -11.55 -4.47 24.20
N GLY A 6 -12.24 -3.33 24.09
CA GLY A 6 -11.59 -2.01 23.95
C GLY A 6 -11.24 -1.58 22.52
N GLY A 7 -11.68 -2.33 21.51
CA GLY A 7 -11.50 -1.95 20.11
C GLY A 7 -10.06 -2.14 19.61
N VAL A 8 -9.31 -3.09 20.17
CA VAL A 8 -7.97 -3.50 19.71
C VAL A 8 -8.10 -4.73 18.80
N PRO A 9 -7.38 -4.82 17.66
CA PRO A 9 -7.42 -6.00 16.80
C PRO A 9 -6.99 -7.25 17.55
N ILE A 10 -7.63 -8.39 17.27
CA ILE A 10 -7.09 -9.70 17.64
C ILE A 10 -5.88 -9.93 16.73
N PRO A 11 -4.65 -10.03 17.29
CA PRO A 11 -3.44 -10.20 16.49
C PRO A 11 -3.56 -11.40 15.54
N CYS A 12 -2.93 -11.31 14.37
CA CYS A 12 -2.84 -12.37 13.37
C CYS A 12 -2.34 -13.69 13.97
N ALA A 13 -1.36 -13.63 14.89
CA ALA A 13 -0.81 -14.80 15.58
C ALA A 13 -1.80 -15.47 16.55
N GLU A 14 -2.81 -14.73 17.02
CA GLU A 14 -3.85 -15.18 17.93
C GLU A 14 -5.18 -15.46 17.22
N ASP A 15 -5.17 -15.46 15.88
CA ASP A 15 -6.36 -15.68 15.08
C ASP A 15 -6.97 -17.08 15.34
N PRO A 16 -8.15 -17.17 15.96
CA PRO A 16 -8.72 -18.45 16.36
C PRO A 16 -9.15 -19.31 15.17
N LEU A 17 -9.34 -18.69 14.00
CA LEU A 17 -9.72 -19.38 12.76
C LEU A 17 -8.50 -19.90 11.99
N GLY A 18 -7.29 -19.43 12.30
CA GLY A 18 -6.08 -19.75 11.57
C GLY A 18 -6.12 -19.34 10.09
N THR A 19 -6.87 -18.27 9.78
CA THR A 19 -7.03 -17.72 8.42
C THR A 19 -6.03 -16.61 8.12
N CYS A 20 -5.18 -16.24 9.08
CA CYS A 20 -4.21 -15.16 8.96
C CYS A 20 -2.77 -15.65 8.75
N HIS A 21 -2.03 -14.97 7.87
CA HIS A 21 -0.58 -15.09 7.71
C HIS A 21 0.05 -13.72 7.40
N ASN A 22 1.36 -13.55 7.61
CA ASN A 22 2.05 -12.28 7.31
C ASN A 22 3.36 -12.47 6.52
N ARG A 23 3.48 -13.60 5.85
CA ARG A 23 4.60 -13.96 4.96
C ARG A 23 4.07 -14.62 3.71
N TRP A 24 4.85 -14.57 2.63
CA TRP A 24 4.60 -15.37 1.43
C TRP A 24 5.45 -16.64 1.46
N HIS A 25 4.81 -17.80 1.34
CA HIS A 25 5.48 -19.10 1.21
C HIS A 25 4.47 -20.18 0.75
N PRO A 26 4.78 -21.01 -0.26
CA PRO A 26 3.81 -21.95 -0.85
C PRO A 26 3.30 -23.02 0.12
N ASP A 27 4.06 -23.29 1.18
CA ASP A 27 3.70 -24.25 2.23
C ASP A 27 2.76 -23.68 3.32
N ILE A 28 2.35 -22.41 3.22
CA ILE A 28 1.31 -21.86 4.09
C ILE A 28 0.00 -22.63 3.79
N PRO A 29 -0.64 -23.23 4.80
CA PRO A 29 -1.83 -24.03 4.56
C PRO A 29 -2.97 -23.18 4.03
N GLU A 30 -3.63 -23.67 2.99
CA GLU A 30 -4.88 -23.13 2.50
C GLU A 30 -5.96 -23.20 3.59
N VAL A 31 -6.78 -22.15 3.67
CA VAL A 31 -7.77 -21.98 4.75
C VAL A 31 -9.21 -22.08 4.26
N ALA A 32 -9.40 -22.00 2.94
CA ALA A 32 -10.68 -22.14 2.27
C ALA A 32 -10.50 -22.60 0.82
N GLN A 33 -11.59 -23.02 0.17
CA GLN A 33 -11.60 -23.38 -1.25
C GLN A 33 -12.78 -22.75 -1.99
N ALA A 34 -12.55 -22.31 -3.23
CA ALA A 34 -13.55 -21.81 -4.16
C ALA A 34 -13.44 -22.52 -5.52
N SER A 35 -14.48 -22.46 -6.33
CA SER A 35 -14.48 -22.81 -7.76
C SER A 35 -14.44 -21.54 -8.60
N ALA A 36 -13.94 -21.65 -9.83
CA ALA A 36 -14.10 -20.58 -10.81
C ALA A 36 -15.57 -20.19 -10.98
N GLY A 37 -15.86 -18.90 -10.93
CA GLY A 37 -17.21 -18.32 -10.93
C GLY A 37 -17.76 -17.97 -9.55
N ASP A 38 -17.18 -18.48 -8.46
CA ASP A 38 -17.67 -18.23 -7.10
C ASP A 38 -17.40 -16.78 -6.66
N THR A 39 -18.33 -16.26 -5.85
CA THR A 39 -18.14 -15.02 -5.08
C THR A 39 -17.63 -15.39 -3.69
N VAL A 40 -16.56 -14.73 -3.26
CA VAL A 40 -15.90 -14.97 -1.97
C VAL A 40 -15.82 -13.66 -1.20
N ILE A 41 -16.04 -13.74 0.11
CA ILE A 41 -15.96 -12.61 1.03
C ILE A 41 -14.75 -12.81 1.92
N PHE A 42 -13.88 -11.80 1.98
CA PHE A 42 -12.73 -11.73 2.87
C PHE A 42 -13.00 -10.69 3.95
N GLU A 43 -12.96 -11.09 5.22
CA GLU A 43 -12.82 -10.17 6.34
C GLU A 43 -11.33 -9.98 6.61
N THR A 44 -10.87 -8.72 6.59
CA THR A 44 -9.45 -8.37 6.70
C THR A 44 -9.19 -7.55 7.96
N ARG A 45 -7.96 -7.65 8.48
CA ARG A 45 -7.43 -6.74 9.51
C ARG A 45 -6.90 -5.48 8.85
N ASP A 46 -6.63 -4.45 9.65
CA ASP A 46 -5.85 -3.31 9.16
C ASP A 46 -4.39 -3.73 8.89
N ALA A 47 -3.68 -2.91 8.11
CA ALA A 47 -2.36 -3.23 7.56
C ALA A 47 -1.27 -3.51 8.60
N PHE A 48 -1.40 -3.00 9.83
CA PHE A 48 -0.33 -3.04 10.80
C PHE A 48 -0.40 -4.21 11.77
N ASP A 49 -1.59 -4.73 12.07
CA ASP A 49 -1.82 -5.65 13.21
C ASP A 49 -1.34 -5.08 14.57
N ASN A 50 -1.03 -3.78 14.61
CA ASN A 50 -0.61 -3.06 15.80
C ASN A 50 -1.86 -2.57 16.55
N PRO A 51 -1.75 -2.18 17.84
CA PRO A 51 -2.90 -1.77 18.64
C PRO A 51 -3.42 -0.36 18.31
N PHE A 52 -3.45 0.02 17.02
CA PHE A 52 -3.98 1.30 16.57
C PHE A 52 -5.50 1.38 16.74
N ASN A 53 -5.93 2.50 17.30
CA ASN A 53 -7.32 2.79 17.65
C ASN A 53 -7.54 4.30 17.75
N ARG A 54 -8.79 4.71 18.04
CA ARG A 54 -9.21 6.13 18.16
C ARG A 54 -8.47 6.94 19.24
N SER A 55 -7.70 6.32 20.12
CA SER A 55 -6.91 6.97 21.17
C SER A 55 -5.41 6.86 20.93
N SER A 56 -5.00 6.32 19.77
CA SER A 56 -3.59 6.21 19.42
C SER A 56 -2.92 7.57 19.38
N THR A 57 -1.64 7.58 19.73
CA THR A 57 -0.84 8.79 19.82
C THR A 57 0.42 8.62 18.98
N ARG A 58 1.18 9.70 18.83
CA ARG A 58 2.54 9.65 18.27
C ARG A 58 3.43 8.60 18.95
N ALA A 59 3.29 8.39 20.26
CA ALA A 59 4.03 7.36 20.98
C ALA A 59 3.61 5.94 20.58
N THR A 60 2.32 5.74 20.26
CA THR A 60 1.83 4.47 19.71
C THR A 60 2.48 4.20 18.35
N VAL A 61 2.59 5.21 17.48
CA VAL A 61 3.24 5.09 16.17
C VAL A 61 4.75 4.82 16.30
N ALA A 62 5.42 5.51 17.23
CA ALA A 62 6.85 5.28 17.49
C ALA A 62 7.16 3.84 17.96
N GLY A 63 6.21 3.21 18.65
CA GLY A 63 6.32 1.83 19.12
C GLY A 63 5.80 0.77 18.14
N ALA A 64 5.44 1.15 16.91
CA ALA A 64 4.86 0.22 15.95
C ALA A 64 5.86 -0.89 15.58
N ASN A 65 5.41 -2.14 15.67
CA ASN A 65 6.18 -3.29 15.20
C ASN A 65 5.87 -3.54 13.72
N LEU A 66 6.76 -3.05 12.85
CA LEU A 66 6.63 -3.21 11.40
C LEU A 66 6.87 -4.65 10.93
N ASN A 67 7.25 -5.57 11.81
CA ASN A 67 7.48 -6.97 11.44
C ASN A 67 6.19 -7.80 11.37
N LEU A 68 5.12 -7.29 12.00
CA LEU A 68 3.77 -7.84 11.93
C LEU A 68 3.12 -7.60 10.56
N ILE A 69 3.55 -6.54 9.88
CA ILE A 69 3.05 -6.08 8.58
C ILE A 69 3.36 -7.11 7.49
N HIS A 70 2.42 -7.47 6.62
CA HIS A 70 0.96 -7.19 6.59
C HIS A 70 0.21 -8.44 7.06
N PRO A 71 -0.82 -8.35 7.92
CA PRO A 71 -1.68 -9.49 8.22
C PRO A 71 -2.68 -9.74 7.07
N LEU A 72 -2.53 -10.86 6.37
CA LEU A 72 -3.34 -11.23 5.21
C LEU A 72 -4.34 -12.33 5.56
N THR A 73 -5.56 -12.21 5.07
CA THR A 73 -6.58 -13.27 5.15
C THR A 73 -6.46 -14.18 3.94
N GLY A 74 -6.18 -15.46 4.18
CA GLY A 74 -5.95 -16.48 3.14
C GLY A 74 -4.98 -17.58 3.64
N PRO A 75 -4.44 -18.42 2.75
CA PRO A 75 -4.68 -18.47 1.30
C PRO A 75 -5.97 -19.20 0.92
N LEU A 76 -6.69 -18.69 -0.08
CA LEU A 76 -7.83 -19.34 -0.73
C LEU A 76 -7.35 -20.19 -1.91
N HIS A 77 -7.68 -21.48 -1.88
CA HIS A 77 -7.46 -22.39 -3.00
C HIS A 77 -8.56 -22.28 -4.06
N VAL A 78 -8.20 -22.08 -5.33
CA VAL A 78 -9.17 -22.08 -6.43
C VAL A 78 -9.09 -23.41 -7.20
N ARG A 79 -10.14 -24.23 -7.04
CA ARG A 79 -10.20 -25.58 -7.60
C ARG A 79 -9.96 -25.58 -9.10
N GLY A 80 -9.03 -26.44 -9.51
CA GLY A 80 -8.67 -26.65 -10.90
C GLY A 80 -7.76 -25.58 -11.50
N ALA A 81 -7.45 -24.48 -10.78
CA ALA A 81 -6.38 -23.57 -11.17
C ALA A 81 -5.02 -24.27 -11.02
N ARG A 82 -4.12 -24.05 -11.98
CA ARG A 82 -2.80 -24.68 -12.01
C ARG A 82 -1.71 -23.64 -12.20
N ARG A 83 -0.48 -23.98 -11.83
CA ARG A 83 0.69 -23.19 -12.21
C ARG A 83 0.67 -22.87 -13.72
N GLY A 84 0.88 -21.59 -14.06
CA GLY A 84 0.85 -21.10 -15.44
C GLY A 84 -0.53 -20.63 -15.94
N ASP A 85 -1.60 -20.86 -15.17
CA ASP A 85 -2.87 -20.17 -15.35
C ASP A 85 -2.81 -18.73 -14.81
N VAL A 86 -3.83 -17.94 -15.10
CA VAL A 86 -4.06 -16.63 -14.47
C VAL A 86 -5.33 -16.72 -13.63
N LEU A 87 -5.23 -16.37 -12.36
CA LEU A 87 -6.37 -16.13 -11.49
C LEU A 87 -6.92 -14.73 -11.76
N ALA A 88 -8.18 -14.65 -12.21
CA ALA A 88 -8.90 -13.40 -12.36
C ALA A 88 -9.74 -13.14 -11.11
N VAL A 89 -9.51 -12.00 -10.45
CA VAL A 89 -10.16 -11.58 -9.21
C VAL A 89 -10.88 -10.27 -9.47
N THR A 90 -12.19 -10.33 -9.68
CA THR A 90 -13.01 -9.13 -9.89
C THR A 90 -13.44 -8.54 -8.56
N MET A 91 -13.12 -7.27 -8.32
CA MET A 91 -13.52 -6.52 -7.15
C MET A 91 -15.00 -6.16 -7.23
N ILE A 92 -15.83 -6.79 -6.40
CA ILE A 92 -17.29 -6.61 -6.42
C ILE A 92 -17.72 -5.51 -5.45
N ASP A 93 -17.16 -5.50 -4.25
CA ASP A 93 -17.43 -4.47 -3.25
C ASP A 93 -16.30 -4.41 -2.21
N VAL A 94 -16.02 -3.20 -1.72
CA VAL A 94 -15.08 -2.94 -0.62
C VAL A 94 -15.78 -2.03 0.37
N GLY A 95 -15.79 -2.41 1.64
CA GLY A 95 -16.38 -1.61 2.70
C GLY A 95 -15.60 -1.71 4.00
N PRO A 96 -15.78 -0.73 4.91
CA PRO A 96 -15.15 -0.77 6.22
C PRO A 96 -15.65 -1.98 7.01
N GLY A 97 -14.78 -2.51 7.85
CA GLY A 97 -15.15 -3.46 8.87
C GLY A 97 -15.99 -2.80 9.98
N PRO A 98 -16.42 -3.59 10.98
CA PRO A 98 -17.34 -3.11 12.02
C PRO A 98 -16.80 -1.95 12.87
N ASP A 99 -15.49 -1.72 12.89
CA ASP A 99 -14.88 -0.68 13.74
C ASP A 99 -15.14 0.73 13.22
N ASN A 100 -15.46 0.86 11.93
CA ASN A 100 -15.67 2.13 11.24
C ASN A 100 -14.58 3.17 11.55
N PHE A 101 -13.34 2.71 11.64
CA PHE A 101 -12.18 3.50 12.02
C PHE A 101 -11.05 3.21 11.05
N GLY A 102 -10.32 4.26 10.68
CA GLY A 102 -9.05 4.12 9.99
C GLY A 102 -8.00 5.09 10.50
N TYR A 103 -6.78 4.93 10.02
CA TYR A 103 -5.66 5.79 10.38
C TYR A 103 -4.73 6.00 9.19
N THR A 104 -4.02 7.12 9.21
CA THR A 104 -2.87 7.38 8.33
C THR A 104 -1.71 7.77 9.22
N VAL A 105 -0.55 7.16 9.05
CA VAL A 105 0.62 7.39 9.91
C VAL A 105 1.86 7.76 9.10
N ALA A 106 2.78 8.45 9.76
CA ALA A 106 4.17 8.53 9.34
C ALA A 106 4.99 7.81 10.41
N VAL A 107 5.59 6.68 10.04
CA VAL A 107 6.48 5.91 10.93
C VAL A 107 7.92 6.39 10.71
N PRO A 108 8.67 6.74 11.77
CA PRO A 108 10.05 7.17 11.64
C PRO A 108 10.91 6.19 10.84
N GLY A 109 11.66 6.71 9.84
CA GLY A 109 12.49 5.88 8.97
C GLY A 109 11.74 5.15 7.85
N PHE A 110 10.43 5.40 7.69
CA PHE A 110 9.60 4.84 6.62
C PHE A 110 8.84 5.95 5.85
N GLY A 111 8.40 5.62 4.63
CA GLY A 111 7.76 6.57 3.72
C GLY A 111 8.72 7.30 2.78
N PHE A 112 8.13 8.04 1.84
CA PHE A 112 8.84 8.65 0.72
C PHE A 112 9.74 9.81 1.15
N LEU A 113 9.31 10.60 2.15
CA LEU A 113 10.04 11.74 2.73
C LEU A 113 10.57 11.46 4.15
N ARG A 114 10.95 10.21 4.44
CA ARG A 114 11.45 9.75 5.76
C ARG A 114 12.68 10.47 6.33
N ASP A 115 13.40 11.20 5.48
CA ASP A 115 14.54 12.07 5.82
C ASP A 115 14.12 13.51 6.16
N VAL A 116 12.90 13.91 5.82
CA VAL A 116 12.31 15.23 6.12
C VAL A 116 11.33 15.14 7.29
N PHE A 117 10.47 14.12 7.28
CA PHE A 117 9.51 13.83 8.34
C PHE A 117 10.03 12.67 9.19
N THR A 118 10.86 13.01 10.18
CA THR A 118 11.54 12.03 11.05
C THR A 118 10.76 11.67 12.30
N ASP A 119 9.79 12.50 12.68
CA ASP A 119 8.97 12.31 13.87
C ASP A 119 7.71 11.49 13.56
N PRO A 120 7.24 10.67 14.51
CA PRO A 120 6.01 9.91 14.36
C PRO A 120 4.79 10.84 14.27
N ALA A 121 3.88 10.56 13.33
CA ALA A 121 2.63 11.29 13.18
C ALA A 121 1.45 10.33 12.89
N ILE A 122 0.24 10.76 13.23
CA ILE A 122 -1.00 10.01 13.01
C ILE A 122 -2.17 10.97 12.72
N VAL A 123 -3.03 10.58 11.78
CA VAL A 123 -4.36 11.14 11.52
C VAL A 123 -5.38 10.02 11.72
N HIS A 124 -6.44 10.32 12.46
CA HIS A 124 -7.54 9.39 12.76
C HIS A 124 -8.74 9.67 11.85
N TRP A 125 -9.33 8.62 11.31
CA TRP A 125 -10.47 8.69 10.39
C TRP A 125 -11.68 7.96 10.95
N GLU A 126 -12.84 8.62 10.91
CA GLU A 126 -14.14 8.01 11.18
C GLU A 126 -14.81 7.63 9.86
N LEU A 127 -15.18 6.34 9.73
CA LEU A 127 -15.63 5.74 8.46
C LEU A 127 -17.14 5.43 8.43
N GLY A 128 -17.84 5.73 9.52
CA GLY A 128 -19.21 5.28 9.79
C GLY A 128 -20.32 6.30 9.51
N ALA A 129 -20.00 7.45 8.91
CA ALA A 129 -21.01 8.46 8.60
C ALA A 129 -22.02 7.94 7.56
N PRO A 130 -23.32 8.26 7.67
CA PRO A 130 -24.31 7.92 6.65
C PRO A 130 -23.88 8.47 5.28
N PRO A 131 -24.14 7.73 4.18
CA PRO A 131 -23.76 8.18 2.86
C PRO A 131 -24.51 9.45 2.45
N ILE A 132 -23.82 10.37 1.79
CA ILE A 132 -24.38 11.57 1.18
C ILE A 132 -24.50 11.29 -0.32
N ASN A 133 -25.73 11.36 -0.85
CA ASN A 133 -26.03 11.00 -2.25
C ASN A 133 -25.51 9.62 -2.67
N GLY A 134 -25.47 8.66 -1.74
CA GLY A 134 -24.98 7.29 -1.98
C GLY A 134 -23.48 7.09 -1.77
N THR A 135 -22.70 8.17 -1.64
CA THR A 135 -21.25 8.10 -1.38
C THR A 135 -20.98 8.15 0.12
N ARG A 136 -20.16 7.22 0.62
CA ARG A 136 -19.65 7.25 1.99
C ARG A 136 -18.40 8.11 2.06
N TYR A 137 -18.23 8.84 3.16
CA TYR A 137 -17.07 9.71 3.39
C TYR A 137 -16.38 9.37 4.70
N ALA A 138 -15.05 9.40 4.68
CA ALA A 138 -14.22 9.44 5.87
C ALA A 138 -14.02 10.89 6.31
N THR A 139 -14.10 11.17 7.60
CA THR A 139 -13.79 12.49 8.17
C THR A 139 -12.76 12.36 9.27
N SER A 140 -12.03 13.45 9.54
CA SER A 140 -10.99 13.45 10.56
C SER A 140 -11.10 14.64 11.50
N ARG A 141 -10.98 14.36 12.80
CA ARG A 141 -10.80 15.41 13.83
C ARG A 141 -9.41 16.06 13.75
N ASP A 142 -8.43 15.35 13.20
CA ASP A 142 -7.05 15.83 13.08
C ASP A 142 -6.88 16.69 11.80
N LEU A 143 -7.79 16.55 10.83
CA LEU A 143 -7.92 17.39 9.63
C LEU A 143 -9.35 17.96 9.51
N PRO A 144 -9.77 18.91 10.38
CA PRO A 144 -11.11 19.50 10.32
C PRO A 144 -11.39 20.15 8.95
N GLY A 145 -12.58 19.90 8.40
CA GLY A 145 -12.99 20.37 7.08
C GLY A 145 -12.47 19.53 5.91
N VAL A 146 -11.83 18.39 6.19
CA VAL A 146 -11.46 17.39 5.18
C VAL A 146 -12.41 16.20 5.24
N ARG A 147 -12.93 15.80 4.08
CA ARG A 147 -13.69 14.57 3.87
C ARG A 147 -13.19 13.83 2.62
N LEU A 148 -13.11 12.50 2.69
CA LEU A 148 -12.63 11.69 1.56
C LEU A 148 -13.64 10.63 1.17
N PRO A 149 -14.07 10.55 -0.11
CA PRO A 149 -15.02 9.53 -0.55
C PRO A 149 -14.39 8.13 -0.43
N LEU A 150 -15.24 7.12 -0.24
CA LEU A 150 -14.81 5.72 -0.25
C LEU A 150 -14.42 5.29 -1.68
N HIS A 151 -13.11 5.22 -1.93
CA HIS A 151 -12.52 4.63 -3.13
C HIS A 151 -11.74 3.37 -2.73
N GLY A 152 -12.42 2.47 -2.03
CA GLY A 152 -11.74 1.38 -1.33
C GLY A 152 -11.14 0.32 -2.26
N PHE A 153 -9.93 -0.12 -1.92
CA PHE A 153 -9.20 -1.20 -2.59
C PHE A 153 -8.27 -1.90 -1.58
N ALA A 154 -7.72 -3.05 -1.96
CA ALA A 154 -6.71 -3.75 -1.15
C ALA A 154 -5.31 -3.34 -1.63
N GLY A 155 -4.50 -2.72 -0.77
CA GLY A 155 -3.09 -2.42 -1.02
C GLY A 155 -2.29 -3.70 -1.22
N THR A 156 -2.51 -4.67 -0.32
CA THR A 156 -2.01 -6.05 -0.44
C THR A 156 -3.06 -7.06 -0.91
N ILE A 157 -2.97 -7.45 -2.17
CA ILE A 157 -3.72 -8.57 -2.76
C ILE A 157 -2.85 -9.35 -3.73
N GLY A 158 -2.80 -10.67 -3.58
CA GLY A 158 -1.92 -11.49 -4.39
C GLY A 158 -2.09 -12.98 -4.18
N VAL A 159 -1.33 -13.75 -4.96
CA VAL A 159 -1.32 -15.21 -4.91
C VAL A 159 -0.03 -15.72 -4.24
N GLU A 160 -0.01 -16.97 -3.81
CA GLU A 160 1.22 -17.58 -3.29
C GLU A 160 2.29 -17.71 -4.39
N LEU A 161 3.53 -17.45 -4.00
CA LEU A 161 4.71 -17.68 -4.85
C LEU A 161 5.11 -19.16 -4.80
N GLY A 162 5.62 -19.69 -5.92
CA GLY A 162 6.28 -20.99 -5.92
C GLY A 162 7.72 -20.88 -5.41
N LEU A 163 8.33 -22.01 -5.05
CA LEU A 163 9.74 -22.04 -4.64
C LEU A 163 10.69 -21.40 -5.67
N PRO A 164 10.55 -21.60 -6.99
CA PRO A 164 11.42 -20.94 -7.97
C PRO A 164 11.32 -19.42 -7.91
N GLU A 165 10.11 -18.88 -7.72
CA GLU A 165 9.90 -17.44 -7.62
C GLU A 165 10.42 -16.86 -6.30
N ILE A 166 10.29 -17.61 -5.21
CA ILE A 166 10.88 -17.25 -3.91
C ILE A 166 12.40 -17.17 -3.99
N GLU A 167 13.07 -18.17 -4.57
CA GLU A 167 14.53 -18.15 -4.72
C GLU A 167 14.99 -17.00 -5.62
N ALA A 168 14.27 -16.73 -6.71
CA ALA A 168 14.59 -15.61 -7.59
C ALA A 168 14.46 -14.25 -6.88
N ALA A 169 13.37 -14.07 -6.12
CA ALA A 169 13.15 -12.85 -5.32
C ALA A 169 14.20 -12.68 -4.22
N PHE A 170 14.49 -13.76 -3.49
CA PHE A 170 15.51 -13.74 -2.45
C PHE A 170 16.89 -13.40 -3.03
N ALA A 171 17.28 -14.03 -4.15
CA ALA A 171 18.59 -13.81 -4.76
C ALA A 171 18.81 -12.33 -5.16
N ARG A 172 17.86 -11.73 -5.90
CA ARG A 172 17.98 -10.32 -6.34
C ARG A 172 17.95 -9.32 -5.19
N GLU A 173 17.19 -9.61 -4.13
CA GLU A 173 17.15 -8.76 -2.93
C GLU A 173 18.42 -8.89 -2.08
N GLU A 174 18.98 -10.10 -2.00
CA GLU A 174 20.25 -10.35 -1.32
C GLU A 174 21.43 -9.69 -2.05
N GLU A 175 21.45 -9.70 -3.39
CA GLU A 175 22.42 -8.96 -4.19
C GLU A 175 22.41 -7.47 -3.84
N LEU A 176 21.21 -6.87 -3.76
CA LEU A 176 21.04 -5.46 -3.38
C LEU A 176 21.49 -5.21 -1.92
N ARG A 177 21.10 -6.08 -0.99
CA ARG A 177 21.51 -6.01 0.43
C ARG A 177 23.02 -6.05 0.59
N ALA A 178 23.70 -6.94 -0.15
CA ALA A 178 25.15 -7.08 -0.13
C ALA A 178 25.87 -5.81 -0.61
N LYS A 179 25.18 -4.95 -1.35
CA LYS A 179 25.63 -3.62 -1.78
C LYS A 179 25.07 -2.48 -0.91
N GLN A 180 24.57 -2.79 0.29
CA GLN A 180 23.98 -1.85 1.24
C GLN A 180 22.70 -1.16 0.73
N GLY A 181 22.05 -1.73 -0.28
CA GLY A 181 20.73 -1.29 -0.69
C GLY A 181 19.67 -1.66 0.35
N PHE A 182 18.60 -0.88 0.38
CA PHE A 182 17.51 -1.07 1.33
C PHE A 182 16.62 -2.22 0.89
N VAL A 183 16.63 -3.32 1.65
CA VAL A 183 15.74 -4.48 1.44
C VAL A 183 15.22 -5.00 2.78
N LEU A 184 14.12 -5.74 2.73
CA LEU A 184 13.49 -6.36 3.89
C LEU A 184 13.58 -7.89 3.74
N PRO A 185 14.69 -8.52 4.18
CA PRO A 185 14.85 -9.97 4.06
C PRO A 185 13.81 -10.72 4.91
N PRO A 186 13.68 -12.05 4.74
CA PRO A 186 12.95 -12.88 5.68
C PRO A 186 13.34 -12.56 7.14
N GLU A 187 12.35 -12.22 7.95
CA GLU A 187 12.49 -11.94 9.38
C GLU A 187 11.56 -12.91 10.13
N PRO A 188 12.12 -13.93 10.82
CA PRO A 188 11.33 -14.98 11.46
C PRO A 188 10.60 -14.53 12.73
N THR A 189 11.07 -13.49 13.41
CA THR A 189 10.38 -12.98 14.60
C THR A 189 8.95 -12.61 14.23
N ASP A 190 7.97 -12.86 15.09
CA ASP A 190 6.53 -12.57 14.88
C ASP A 190 5.92 -13.05 13.54
N ALA A 191 6.58 -13.97 12.84
CA ALA A 191 6.11 -14.47 11.56
C ALA A 191 4.98 -15.49 11.78
N VAL A 192 3.89 -15.33 11.02
CA VAL A 192 2.71 -16.19 11.06
C VAL A 192 2.56 -16.88 9.70
N PRO A 193 2.49 -18.23 9.64
CA PRO A 193 2.46 -19.16 10.76
C PRO A 193 3.84 -19.48 11.36
N ALA A 194 3.99 -19.38 12.68
CA ALA A 194 5.27 -19.53 13.38
C ALA A 194 5.96 -20.90 13.18
N ARG A 195 5.18 -21.98 13.02
CA ARG A 195 5.74 -23.32 12.74
C ARG A 195 6.46 -23.43 11.40
N LEU A 196 6.14 -22.55 10.46
CA LEU A 196 6.74 -22.51 9.12
C LEU A 196 7.79 -21.41 9.06
N CYS A 197 7.41 -20.20 9.43
CA CYS A 197 8.19 -18.99 9.21
C CYS A 197 8.82 -18.40 10.47
N GLY A 198 8.43 -18.88 11.66
CA GLY A 198 8.91 -18.37 12.94
C GLY A 198 10.39 -18.70 13.19
N PRO A 199 10.98 -18.29 14.34
CA PRO A 199 12.41 -18.50 14.62
C PRO A 199 12.85 -19.98 14.60
N MET A 200 11.93 -20.88 14.91
CA MET A 200 12.10 -22.34 14.86
C MET A 200 11.37 -22.99 13.67
N GLY A 201 10.85 -22.17 12.76
CA GLY A 201 10.11 -22.60 11.58
C GLY A 201 11.03 -23.22 10.54
N ARG A 202 10.52 -24.25 9.85
CA ARG A 202 11.33 -25.01 8.87
C ARG A 202 11.74 -24.20 7.63
N GLU A 203 11.00 -23.14 7.29
CA GLU A 203 11.23 -22.26 6.11
C GLU A 203 11.54 -20.81 6.53
N LYS A 204 12.00 -20.59 7.76
CA LYS A 204 12.23 -19.25 8.35
C LYS A 204 13.08 -18.33 7.47
N ASP A 205 14.01 -18.88 6.70
CA ASP A 205 14.94 -18.14 5.83
C ASP A 205 14.40 -17.94 4.39
N ARG A 206 13.17 -18.38 4.12
CA ARG A 206 12.49 -18.33 2.81
C ARG A 206 11.07 -17.80 2.86
N CYS A 207 10.52 -17.56 4.04
CA CYS A 207 9.27 -16.83 4.20
C CYS A 207 9.47 -15.33 3.92
N LEU A 208 9.09 -14.89 2.72
CA LEU A 208 9.29 -13.52 2.28
C LEU A 208 8.37 -12.55 3.04
N ARG A 209 8.87 -11.34 3.34
CA ARG A 209 8.05 -10.23 3.84
C ARG A 209 7.04 -9.81 2.77
N THR A 210 5.85 -9.38 3.21
CA THR A 210 4.75 -8.96 2.33
C THR A 210 4.82 -7.48 1.93
N ILE A 211 5.76 -6.70 2.48
CA ILE A 211 5.91 -5.25 2.20
C ILE A 211 6.28 -4.95 0.74
N PRO A 212 7.32 -5.56 0.13
CA PRO A 212 7.63 -5.26 -1.26
C PRO A 212 6.68 -6.01 -2.22
N PRO A 213 6.12 -5.33 -3.24
CA PRO A 213 5.39 -6.01 -4.32
C PRO A 213 6.33 -6.87 -5.15
N ARG A 214 5.79 -7.96 -5.70
CA ARG A 214 6.54 -8.90 -6.55
C ARG A 214 5.66 -9.40 -7.69
N GLU A 215 6.15 -10.40 -8.41
CA GLU A 215 5.49 -11.07 -9.53
C GLU A 215 4.11 -11.67 -9.16
N ASN A 216 3.80 -11.85 -7.88
CA ASN A 216 2.50 -12.32 -7.39
C ASN A 216 1.48 -11.22 -7.10
N GLY A 217 1.80 -9.96 -7.40
CA GLY A 217 1.09 -8.81 -6.85
C GLY A 217 1.60 -8.55 -5.45
N GLY A 218 0.77 -8.84 -4.44
CA GLY A 218 1.07 -8.51 -3.06
C GLY A 218 0.81 -7.04 -2.82
N ASN A 219 1.72 -6.36 -2.11
CA ASN A 219 1.56 -4.98 -1.66
C ASN A 219 1.90 -3.98 -2.78
N THR A 220 0.95 -3.78 -3.70
CA THR A 220 1.18 -2.96 -4.89
C THR A 220 0.70 -1.52 -4.74
N ASP A 221 -0.25 -1.28 -3.81
CA ASP A 221 -0.74 0.06 -3.47
C ASP A 221 -1.21 0.88 -4.67
N VAL A 222 -1.80 0.19 -5.64
CA VAL A 222 -2.36 0.80 -6.86
C VAL A 222 -3.81 1.18 -6.59
N LYS A 223 -4.05 2.46 -6.28
CA LYS A 223 -5.37 2.97 -5.89
C LYS A 223 -6.48 2.77 -6.92
N GLN A 224 -6.12 2.47 -8.17
CA GLN A 224 -7.07 2.20 -9.25
C GLN A 224 -7.67 0.79 -9.19
N MET A 225 -7.18 -0.11 -8.32
CA MET A 225 -7.68 -1.48 -8.12
C MET A 225 -9.00 -1.56 -7.32
N VAL A 226 -9.92 -0.63 -7.60
CA VAL A 226 -11.20 -0.47 -6.92
C VAL A 226 -12.29 -1.41 -7.46
N LYS A 227 -13.48 -1.33 -6.86
CA LYS A 227 -14.71 -1.95 -7.36
C LYS A 227 -14.89 -1.78 -8.87
N GLY A 228 -15.21 -2.88 -9.55
CA GLY A 228 -15.39 -2.93 -11.00
C GLY A 228 -14.14 -3.29 -11.78
N THR A 229 -12.96 -3.33 -11.14
CA THR A 229 -11.74 -3.88 -11.76
C THR A 229 -11.65 -5.40 -11.62
N THR A 230 -10.97 -6.03 -12.56
CA THR A 230 -10.52 -7.42 -12.50
C THR A 230 -9.01 -7.45 -12.43
N LEU A 231 -8.48 -7.93 -11.32
CA LEU A 231 -7.06 -8.15 -11.09
C LEU A 231 -6.68 -9.54 -11.63
N LEU A 232 -5.53 -9.63 -12.28
CA LEU A 232 -5.10 -10.80 -13.03
C LEU A 232 -3.74 -11.25 -12.50
N PHE A 233 -3.72 -12.31 -11.70
CA PHE A 233 -2.51 -12.82 -11.07
C PHE A 233 -2.03 -14.11 -11.75
N PRO A 234 -0.76 -14.20 -12.16
CA PRO A 234 -0.19 -15.46 -12.62
C PRO A 234 -0.13 -16.48 -11.47
N CYS A 235 -0.63 -17.69 -11.66
CA CYS A 235 -0.57 -18.73 -10.65
C CYS A 235 0.80 -19.41 -10.65
N PHE A 236 1.49 -19.38 -9.50
CA PHE A 236 2.80 -20.01 -9.34
C PHE A 236 2.75 -21.40 -8.68
N ILE A 237 1.64 -21.70 -8.02
CA ILE A 237 1.31 -23.02 -7.48
C ILE A 237 -0.06 -23.48 -7.97
N ASP A 238 -0.35 -24.77 -7.84
CA ASP A 238 -1.70 -25.27 -8.07
C ASP A 238 -2.66 -24.70 -7.02
N GLY A 239 -3.86 -24.31 -7.45
CA GLY A 239 -4.81 -23.58 -6.61
C GLY A 239 -4.53 -22.08 -6.46
N CYS A 240 -3.38 -21.59 -6.91
CA CYS A 240 -2.87 -20.21 -6.82
C CYS A 240 -2.65 -19.67 -5.40
N GLY A 241 -3.57 -19.89 -4.46
CA GLY A 241 -3.46 -19.43 -3.07
C GLY A 241 -3.66 -17.92 -2.95
N LEU A 242 -4.89 -17.43 -3.11
CA LEU A 242 -5.22 -16.00 -3.05
C LEU A 242 -5.31 -15.51 -1.59
N SER A 243 -4.63 -14.41 -1.27
CA SER A 243 -4.75 -13.71 0.01
C SER A 243 -5.00 -12.22 -0.18
N ILE A 244 -5.73 -11.61 0.77
CA ILE A 244 -6.12 -10.20 0.76
C ILE A 244 -5.92 -9.62 2.16
N GLY A 245 -5.37 -8.41 2.26
CA GLY A 245 -5.28 -7.63 3.50
C GLY A 245 -5.02 -6.17 3.17
N ASP A 246 -4.66 -5.39 4.20
CA ASP A 246 -4.15 -4.03 4.00
C ASP A 246 -5.09 -3.20 3.11
N VAL A 247 -6.33 -3.10 3.56
CA VAL A 247 -7.40 -2.48 2.78
C VAL A 247 -7.46 -1.00 3.11
N HIS A 248 -7.47 -0.19 2.07
CA HIS A 248 -7.45 1.26 2.16
C HIS A 248 -8.83 1.82 1.87
N TRP A 249 -9.25 2.81 2.65
CA TRP A 249 -10.44 3.59 2.31
C TRP A 249 -10.19 4.54 1.14
N ALA A 250 -9.05 5.23 1.18
CA ALA A 250 -8.55 6.13 0.15
C ALA A 250 -7.02 6.22 0.25
N GLN A 251 -6.38 6.42 -0.90
CA GLN A 251 -4.94 6.59 -1.04
C GLN A 251 -4.67 7.57 -2.19
N GLY A 252 -3.63 8.39 -2.04
CA GLY A 252 -3.03 9.15 -3.14
C GLY A 252 -1.99 8.31 -3.91
N ASP A 253 -1.71 8.65 -5.16
CA ASP A 253 -0.66 7.94 -5.91
C ASP A 253 0.72 8.10 -5.24
N GLY A 254 1.38 6.96 -5.01
CA GLY A 254 2.70 6.87 -4.39
C GLY A 254 2.69 6.68 -2.87
N GLU A 255 1.52 6.70 -2.22
CA GLU A 255 1.35 6.41 -0.79
C GLU A 255 2.43 7.09 0.08
N VAL A 256 2.58 8.39 -0.10
CA VAL A 256 3.86 9.05 0.17
C VAL A 256 4.29 9.02 1.64
N SER A 257 3.35 8.93 2.61
CA SER A 257 3.71 8.77 4.03
C SER A 257 4.06 7.33 4.42
N GLY A 258 3.91 6.39 3.50
CA GLY A 258 4.02 4.95 3.69
C GLY A 258 2.71 4.28 4.14
N THR A 259 1.61 5.03 4.24
CA THR A 259 0.30 4.45 4.57
C THR A 259 -0.81 5.23 3.89
N ALA A 260 -1.94 4.58 3.65
CA ALA A 260 -3.19 5.16 3.19
C ALA A 260 -4.10 5.56 4.36
N ILE A 261 -5.42 5.60 4.13
CA ILE A 261 -6.40 5.44 5.21
C ILE A 261 -6.56 3.94 5.46
N GLU A 262 -5.73 3.41 6.35
CA GLU A 262 -5.71 2.01 6.75
C GLU A 262 -6.97 1.64 7.53
N MET A 263 -7.61 0.52 7.18
CA MET A 263 -8.79 0.04 7.90
C MET A 263 -8.86 -1.48 7.93
N ASN A 264 -9.60 -2.02 8.90
CA ASN A 264 -10.17 -3.34 8.70
C ASN A 264 -11.32 -3.25 7.69
N ALA A 265 -11.54 -4.32 6.93
CA ALA A 265 -12.51 -4.26 5.84
C ALA A 265 -13.21 -5.59 5.59
N VAL A 266 -14.33 -5.48 4.88
CA VAL A 266 -14.99 -6.59 4.20
C VAL A 266 -14.83 -6.38 2.71
N VAL A 267 -14.17 -7.33 2.05
CA VAL A 267 -13.88 -7.31 0.62
C VAL A 267 -14.64 -8.45 -0.04
N THR A 268 -15.48 -8.14 -1.03
CA THR A 268 -16.20 -9.12 -1.83
C THR A 268 -15.56 -9.20 -3.21
N VAL A 269 -15.11 -10.40 -3.59
CA VAL A 269 -14.51 -10.65 -4.90
C VAL A 269 -15.22 -11.78 -5.62
N LYS A 270 -15.15 -11.79 -6.95
CA LYS A 270 -15.48 -12.96 -7.76
C LYS A 270 -14.19 -13.53 -8.35
N VAL A 271 -13.98 -14.83 -8.22
CA VAL A 271 -12.79 -15.51 -8.76
C VAL A 271 -13.11 -16.27 -10.04
N ASP A 272 -12.20 -16.27 -11.01
CA ASP A 272 -12.26 -17.05 -12.24
C ASP A 272 -10.84 -17.44 -12.70
N VAL A 273 -10.70 -18.36 -13.64
CA VAL A 273 -9.40 -18.89 -14.07
C VAL A 273 -9.24 -18.80 -15.60
N ARG A 274 -8.23 -18.04 -16.05
CA ARG A 274 -7.82 -17.97 -17.46
C ARG A 274 -6.69 -18.96 -17.71
N LYS A 275 -6.99 -20.02 -18.46
CA LYS A 275 -6.06 -21.15 -18.66
C LYS A 275 -4.83 -20.79 -19.49
N HIS A 276 -3.66 -21.17 -18.99
CA HIS A 276 -2.37 -21.10 -19.71
C HIS A 276 -1.97 -19.70 -20.21
N GLN A 277 -2.38 -18.63 -19.52
CA GLN A 277 -2.11 -17.26 -19.94
C GLN A 277 -0.95 -16.57 -19.20
N ALA A 278 -0.42 -17.14 -18.11
CA ALA A 278 0.57 -16.46 -17.27
C ALA A 278 1.82 -16.06 -18.06
N ALA A 279 2.35 -16.97 -18.87
CA ALA A 279 3.53 -16.71 -19.70
C ALA A 279 3.29 -15.61 -20.75
N ALA A 280 2.10 -15.57 -21.37
CA ALA A 280 1.73 -14.51 -22.30
C ALA A 280 1.63 -13.14 -21.60
N PHE A 281 1.43 -13.14 -20.29
CA PHE A 281 1.41 -11.93 -19.49
C PHE A 281 2.79 -11.49 -18.99
N GLY A 282 3.83 -12.28 -19.26
CA GLY A 282 5.18 -12.06 -18.73
C GLY A 282 5.35 -12.55 -17.30
N ASN A 283 4.44 -13.41 -16.80
CA ASN A 283 4.35 -13.82 -15.40
C ASN A 283 4.32 -12.62 -14.43
N TRP A 284 3.59 -11.57 -14.81
CA TRP A 284 3.42 -10.36 -14.03
C TRP A 284 1.93 -10.04 -13.86
N PRO A 285 1.51 -9.49 -12.71
CA PRO A 285 0.12 -9.10 -12.49
C PRO A 285 -0.32 -8.02 -13.47
N ARG A 286 -1.62 -8.01 -13.76
CA ARG A 286 -2.30 -6.96 -14.53
C ARG A 286 -3.62 -6.63 -13.87
N PHE A 287 -4.23 -5.52 -14.24
CA PHE A 287 -5.62 -5.26 -13.93
C PHE A 287 -6.31 -4.65 -15.15
N GLU A 288 -7.60 -4.91 -15.28
CA GLU A 288 -8.43 -4.42 -16.37
C GLU A 288 -9.82 -4.08 -15.84
N SER A 289 -10.61 -3.37 -16.63
CA SER A 289 -12.02 -3.17 -16.36
C SER A 289 -12.79 -3.10 -17.67
N THR A 290 -13.94 -3.75 -17.71
CA THR A 290 -14.95 -3.55 -18.76
C THR A 290 -16.10 -2.66 -18.29
N VAL A 291 -16.03 -2.15 -17.05
CA VAL A 291 -17.01 -1.23 -16.48
C VAL A 291 -16.62 0.19 -16.88
N ALA A 292 -17.52 0.90 -17.55
CA ALA A 292 -17.29 2.29 -17.93
C ALA A 292 -17.22 3.18 -16.67
N GLY A 293 -16.33 4.17 -16.70
CA GLY A 293 -16.26 5.18 -15.63
C GLY A 293 -15.28 4.89 -14.51
N VAL A 294 -14.84 3.63 -14.29
CA VAL A 294 -14.03 3.25 -13.11
C VAL A 294 -12.87 4.19 -12.80
N LEU A 295 -12.06 4.58 -13.78
CA LEU A 295 -10.95 5.53 -13.55
C LEU A 295 -11.42 6.98 -13.47
N LYS A 296 -12.45 7.36 -14.25
CA LYS A 296 -12.99 8.73 -14.24
C LYS A 296 -13.65 9.08 -12.91
N ASP A 297 -14.25 8.08 -12.26
CA ASP A 297 -14.89 8.23 -10.96
C ASP A 297 -13.87 8.44 -9.83
N LEU A 298 -12.57 8.15 -10.07
CA LEU A 298 -11.47 8.41 -9.15
C LEU A 298 -10.80 9.77 -9.36
N ASP A 299 -10.94 10.34 -10.56
CA ASP A 299 -10.34 11.62 -10.90
C ASP A 299 -11.08 12.78 -10.21
N PRO A 300 -10.37 13.80 -9.74
CA PRO A 300 -11.00 14.97 -9.15
C PRO A 300 -11.82 15.77 -10.17
N GLU A 301 -12.93 16.37 -9.73
CA GLU A 301 -13.65 17.36 -10.54
C GLU A 301 -12.89 18.70 -10.55
N HIS A 302 -12.36 19.08 -9.38
CA HIS A 302 -11.56 20.29 -9.20
C HIS A 302 -10.20 19.95 -8.61
N PHE A 303 -9.12 20.52 -9.15
CA PHE A 303 -7.77 20.25 -8.67
C PHE A 303 -6.87 21.47 -8.68
N VAL A 304 -5.83 21.41 -7.85
CA VAL A 304 -4.62 22.22 -7.97
C VAL A 304 -3.43 21.28 -8.07
N ALA A 305 -2.43 21.63 -8.87
CA ALA A 305 -1.24 20.80 -9.03
C ALA A 305 0.03 21.60 -8.78
N THR A 306 1.01 20.94 -8.17
CA THR A 306 2.39 21.43 -8.11
C THR A 306 3.27 20.59 -9.03
N MET A 307 4.37 21.16 -9.50
CA MET A 307 5.27 20.48 -10.44
C MET A 307 6.68 20.43 -9.86
N GLY A 308 7.32 19.27 -10.04
CA GLY A 308 8.69 19.02 -9.63
C GLY A 308 9.58 18.63 -10.79
N ILE A 309 10.86 18.97 -10.66
CA ILE A 309 11.96 18.57 -11.53
C ILE A 309 13.07 17.96 -10.66
N PRO A 310 14.07 17.24 -11.20
CA PRO A 310 15.04 16.54 -10.38
C PRO A 310 16.11 17.48 -9.80
N VAL A 311 15.68 18.41 -8.94
CA VAL A 311 16.54 19.39 -8.28
C VAL A 311 16.51 19.22 -6.76
N LYS A 312 17.67 19.40 -6.14
CA LYS A 312 17.84 19.34 -4.68
C LYS A 312 18.85 20.36 -4.17
N PRO A 313 18.84 20.67 -2.87
CA PRO A 313 19.93 21.42 -2.25
C PRO A 313 21.27 20.67 -2.38
N ALA A 314 22.35 21.41 -2.64
CA ALA A 314 23.70 20.82 -2.61
C ALA A 314 24.03 20.30 -1.22
N GLY A 315 24.68 19.14 -1.14
CA GLY A 315 25.05 18.48 0.11
C GLY A 315 23.98 17.54 0.67
N VAL A 316 22.74 17.60 0.17
CA VAL A 316 21.65 16.70 0.54
C VAL A 316 21.69 15.47 -0.36
N VAL A 317 21.49 14.29 0.21
CA VAL A 317 21.28 13.03 -0.51
C VAL A 317 20.01 12.43 0.08
N MET A 318 19.06 12.07 -0.76
CA MET A 318 17.77 11.59 -0.28
C MET A 318 17.89 10.14 0.19
N ALA A 319 17.02 9.74 1.11
CA ALA A 319 17.08 8.39 1.68
C ALA A 319 17.05 7.25 0.64
N PRO A 320 16.29 7.33 -0.48
CA PRO A 320 16.34 6.32 -1.54
C PRO A 320 17.66 6.26 -2.33
N GLU A 321 18.37 7.38 -2.44
CA GLU A 321 19.62 7.51 -3.22
C GLU A 321 20.87 7.27 -2.37
N LEU A 322 20.74 7.16 -1.04
CA LEU A 322 21.87 7.04 -0.13
C LEU A 322 22.79 5.88 -0.51
N TRP A 323 22.23 4.74 -0.92
CA TRP A 323 23.02 3.59 -1.36
C TRP A 323 23.77 3.89 -2.67
N ILE A 324 23.16 4.60 -3.63
CA ILE A 324 23.80 5.02 -4.88
C ILE A 324 24.94 5.99 -4.57
N ASP A 325 24.70 7.00 -3.72
CA ASP A 325 25.72 7.97 -3.32
C ASP A 325 26.93 7.29 -2.66
N VAL A 326 26.70 6.37 -1.71
CA VAL A 326 27.77 5.63 -1.05
C VAL A 326 28.56 4.77 -2.04
N ASN A 327 27.88 4.04 -2.92
CA ASN A 327 28.53 3.14 -3.88
C ASN A 327 29.12 3.87 -5.10
N SER A 328 28.77 5.14 -5.31
CA SER A 328 29.33 6.01 -6.35
C SER A 328 30.46 6.90 -5.84
N ASN A 329 30.99 6.66 -4.63
CA ASN A 329 32.01 7.50 -4.00
C ASN A 329 31.55 8.96 -3.83
N HIS A 330 30.31 9.12 -3.39
CA HIS A 330 29.65 10.39 -3.07
C HIS A 330 29.49 11.36 -4.24
N LEU A 331 29.25 10.84 -5.45
CA LEU A 331 29.08 11.66 -6.66
C LEU A 331 27.80 12.50 -6.64
N LEU A 332 26.73 12.06 -5.97
CA LEU A 332 25.43 12.74 -5.97
C LEU A 332 25.39 13.90 -4.97
N ARG A 333 26.04 13.74 -3.82
CA ARG A 333 26.06 14.75 -2.74
C ARG A 333 26.36 16.19 -3.19
N PRO A 334 27.38 16.49 -4.02
CA PRO A 334 27.66 17.87 -4.43
C PRO A 334 26.66 18.44 -5.45
N LEU A 335 25.86 17.59 -6.11
CA LEU A 335 24.95 18.01 -7.17
C LEU A 335 23.70 18.74 -6.64
N ARG A 336 23.19 19.65 -7.47
CA ARG A 336 21.90 20.32 -7.29
C ARG A 336 20.83 19.87 -8.27
N ASN A 337 21.24 19.13 -9.29
CA ASN A 337 20.38 18.58 -10.33
C ASN A 337 20.89 17.16 -10.64
N GLU A 338 20.01 16.18 -10.61
CA GLU A 338 20.29 14.79 -10.97
C GLU A 338 19.58 14.47 -12.28
N SER A 339 20.34 14.03 -13.29
CA SER A 339 19.78 13.84 -14.63
C SER A 339 18.76 12.70 -14.61
N GLU A 340 17.58 12.93 -15.21
CA GLU A 340 16.60 11.89 -15.49
C GLU A 340 16.03 11.19 -14.24
N ASP A 341 16.07 11.85 -13.08
CA ASP A 341 15.59 11.26 -11.83
C ASP A 341 14.09 11.56 -11.55
N VAL A 342 13.23 10.61 -11.89
CA VAL A 342 11.78 10.75 -11.62
C VAL A 342 11.44 10.73 -10.12
N THR A 343 12.28 10.09 -9.29
CA THR A 343 12.08 10.04 -7.83
C THR A 343 12.32 11.42 -7.22
N LEU A 344 13.39 12.11 -7.63
CA LEU A 344 13.69 13.46 -7.20
C LEU A 344 12.66 14.47 -7.73
N ALA A 345 12.22 14.33 -8.97
CA ALA A 345 11.13 15.15 -9.52
C ALA A 345 9.82 14.96 -8.71
N ALA A 346 9.46 13.72 -8.35
CA ALA A 346 8.30 13.44 -7.52
C ALA A 346 8.42 14.04 -6.12
N ARG A 347 9.61 13.96 -5.50
CA ARG A 347 9.88 14.57 -4.19
C ARG A 347 9.76 16.09 -4.22
N ASP A 348 10.32 16.72 -5.24
CA ASP A 348 10.23 18.18 -5.43
C ASP A 348 8.77 18.64 -5.62
N ALA A 349 7.97 17.90 -6.40
CA ALA A 349 6.54 18.15 -6.55
C ALA A 349 5.80 18.01 -5.20
N LEU A 350 6.06 16.93 -4.46
CA LEU A 350 5.44 16.69 -3.16
C LEU A 350 5.79 17.77 -2.12
N LEU A 351 7.07 18.15 -2.02
CA LEU A 351 7.51 19.20 -1.09
C LEU A 351 6.86 20.55 -1.40
N LYS A 352 6.64 20.87 -2.69
CA LYS A 352 5.91 22.07 -3.10
C LYS A 352 4.42 21.98 -2.77
N MET A 353 3.79 20.81 -2.88
CA MET A 353 2.40 20.62 -2.45
C MET A 353 2.25 20.82 -0.94
N ILE A 354 3.17 20.26 -0.15
CA ILE A 354 3.22 20.47 1.30
C ILE A 354 3.37 21.96 1.61
N ALA A 355 4.28 22.66 0.93
CA ALA A 355 4.48 24.10 1.09
C ALA A 355 3.23 24.92 0.70
N LEU A 356 2.50 24.51 -0.34
CA LEU A 356 1.23 25.13 -0.73
C LEU A 356 0.17 24.96 0.36
N LEU A 357 -0.03 23.73 0.85
CA LEU A 357 -1.02 23.38 1.88
C LEU A 357 -0.75 24.06 3.23
N SER A 358 0.52 24.26 3.56
CA SER A 358 0.96 24.98 4.76
C SER A 358 1.10 26.50 4.58
N GLY A 359 0.96 26.98 3.35
CA GLY A 359 1.23 28.36 2.98
C GLY A 359 0.01 29.29 3.09
N PRO A 360 0.22 30.60 2.87
CA PRO A 360 -0.85 31.61 2.90
C PRO A 360 -1.84 31.50 1.73
N THR A 361 -1.46 30.79 0.66
CA THR A 361 -2.31 30.53 -0.51
C THR A 361 -2.90 29.11 -0.49
N SER A 362 -2.93 28.48 0.69
CA SER A 362 -3.47 27.13 0.86
C SER A 362 -4.94 27.09 0.41
N PRO A 363 -5.35 26.08 -0.37
CA PRO A 363 -6.75 25.87 -0.71
C PRO A 363 -7.55 25.26 0.45
N ALA A 364 -6.88 24.77 1.51
CA ALA A 364 -7.56 24.18 2.66
C ALA A 364 -8.31 25.27 3.47
N PRO A 365 -9.37 24.91 4.23
CA PRO A 365 -10.13 25.87 5.06
C PRO A 365 -9.27 26.65 6.06
N ARG A 366 -8.12 26.08 6.45
CA ARG A 366 -7.05 26.72 7.21
C ARG A 366 -5.70 26.13 6.79
N PRO A 367 -4.59 26.91 6.86
CA PRO A 367 -3.26 26.37 6.60
C PRO A 367 -2.97 25.16 7.50
N LEU A 368 -2.49 24.08 6.89
CA LEU A 368 -2.15 22.84 7.58
C LEU A 368 -0.73 22.91 8.13
N THR A 369 -0.44 22.18 9.21
CA THR A 369 0.97 21.92 9.56
C THR A 369 1.64 21.11 8.45
N ALA A 370 2.97 21.16 8.34
CA ALA A 370 3.68 20.38 7.33
C ALA A 370 3.39 18.87 7.45
N GLU A 371 3.25 18.36 8.68
CA GLU A 371 2.92 16.96 8.95
C GLU A 371 1.49 16.62 8.53
N GLN A 372 0.51 17.50 8.82
CA GLN A 372 -0.87 17.33 8.36
C GLN A 372 -0.95 17.35 6.83
N ALA A 373 -0.23 18.26 6.19
CA ALA A 373 -0.17 18.35 4.73
C ALA A 373 0.46 17.09 4.12
N TYR A 374 1.53 16.56 4.70
CA TYR A 374 2.17 15.33 4.24
C TYR A 374 1.25 14.11 4.35
N LEU A 375 0.57 13.93 5.50
CA LEU A 375 -0.38 12.84 5.68
C LEU A 375 -1.61 13.00 4.78
N LEU A 376 -2.09 14.23 4.56
CA LEU A 376 -3.16 14.50 3.58
C LEU A 376 -2.71 14.14 2.15
N CYS A 377 -1.47 14.46 1.76
CA CYS A 377 -0.96 14.08 0.44
C CYS A 377 -0.98 12.57 0.23
N SER A 378 -0.70 11.77 1.27
CA SER A 378 -0.73 10.30 1.18
C SER A 378 -2.10 9.72 0.85
N VAL A 379 -3.18 10.47 1.08
CA VAL A 379 -4.56 9.98 0.94
C VAL A 379 -5.39 10.75 -0.08
N ALA A 380 -4.90 11.90 -0.56
CA ALA A 380 -5.67 12.84 -1.38
C ALA A 380 -4.87 13.50 -2.51
N CYS A 381 -3.60 13.16 -2.70
CA CYS A 381 -2.77 13.73 -3.76
C CYS A 381 -2.17 12.67 -4.69
N ASP A 382 -2.11 12.99 -5.98
CA ASP A 382 -1.74 12.06 -7.03
C ASP A 382 -0.47 12.50 -7.76
N LEU A 383 0.61 11.74 -7.59
CA LEU A 383 1.87 11.91 -8.31
C LEU A 383 1.79 11.31 -9.72
N HIS A 384 1.71 12.17 -10.72
CA HIS A 384 1.71 11.81 -12.12
C HIS A 384 3.08 12.08 -12.76
N ILE A 385 3.63 11.07 -13.44
CA ILE A 385 4.77 11.27 -14.34
C ILE A 385 4.26 12.06 -15.55
N SER A 386 4.65 13.33 -15.64
CA SER A 386 4.19 14.24 -16.69
C SER A 386 5.05 14.11 -17.96
N ASN A 387 6.37 13.95 -17.81
CA ASN A 387 7.25 13.55 -18.92
C ASN A 387 8.51 12.83 -18.43
N LEU A 388 9.10 12.00 -19.30
CA LEU A 388 10.35 11.25 -19.10
C LEU A 388 11.33 11.40 -20.28
N VAL A 389 11.30 12.54 -20.98
CA VAL A 389 12.08 12.70 -22.23
C VAL A 389 12.84 14.03 -22.32
N ASP A 390 12.48 15.02 -21.52
CA ASP A 390 13.05 16.37 -21.63
C ASP A 390 14.31 16.51 -20.77
N VAL A 391 15.42 15.96 -21.27
CA VAL A 391 16.71 15.96 -20.55
C VAL A 391 17.21 17.38 -20.23
N PRO A 392 17.77 17.62 -19.02
CA PRO A 392 17.99 16.65 -17.95
C PRO A 392 16.80 16.47 -16.99
N ASN A 393 15.70 17.20 -17.19
CA ASN A 393 14.66 17.41 -16.19
C ASN A 393 13.35 16.69 -16.55
N TYR A 394 13.17 15.49 -16.05
CA TYR A 394 11.85 14.87 -16.01
C TYR A 394 10.91 15.66 -15.11
N VAL A 395 9.63 15.65 -15.44
CA VAL A 395 8.61 16.38 -14.69
C VAL A 395 7.63 15.42 -14.07
N VAL A 396 7.40 15.60 -12.78
CA VAL A 396 6.29 14.98 -12.04
C VAL A 396 5.35 16.07 -11.57
N SER A 397 4.06 15.85 -11.72
CA SER A 397 3.01 16.74 -11.21
C SER A 397 2.33 16.05 -10.03
N ASN A 398 2.14 16.77 -8.93
CA ASN A 398 1.38 16.29 -7.78
C ASN A 398 0.03 17.01 -7.74
N PHE A 399 -1.05 16.29 -8.01
CA PHE A 399 -2.42 16.81 -8.09
C PHE A 399 -3.13 16.65 -6.75
N LEU A 400 -3.60 17.75 -6.15
CA LEU A 400 -4.50 17.71 -5.00
C LEU A 400 -5.94 17.81 -5.49
N GLN A 401 -6.77 16.85 -5.09
CA GLN A 401 -8.22 16.90 -5.28
C GLN A 401 -8.81 17.97 -4.35
N LEU A 402 -9.43 19.02 -4.90
CA LEU A 402 -9.98 20.13 -4.09
C LEU A 402 -11.31 19.78 -3.43
N ASP A 403 -12.03 18.81 -4.01
CA ASP A 403 -13.35 18.35 -3.53
C ASP A 403 -13.27 17.66 -2.15
N VAL A 404 -12.05 17.38 -1.66
CA VAL A 404 -11.80 16.84 -0.32
C VAL A 404 -12.04 17.87 0.78
N PHE A 405 -12.00 19.17 0.45
CA PHE A 405 -12.32 20.22 1.40
C PHE A 405 -13.83 20.47 1.38
N GLU A 406 -14.43 20.53 2.57
CA GLU A 406 -15.80 20.99 2.70
C GLU A 406 -15.88 22.47 2.26
N GLU A 407 -16.87 22.80 1.43
CA GLU A 407 -17.12 24.21 1.08
C GLU A 407 -17.32 25.03 2.38
N PRO A 408 -16.74 26.24 2.48
CA PRO A 408 -16.87 27.10 3.66
C PRO A 408 -18.31 27.42 4.07
#